data_AF-A0A9W7JEL1-F1
#
_entry.id   AF-A0A9W7JEL1-F1
#
_cell.length_a   1.000
_cell.length_b   1.000
_cell.length_c   1.000
_cell.angle_alpha   90.00
_cell.angle_beta   90.00
_cell.angle_gamma   90.00
#
_symmetry.space_group_name_H-M   'P 1'
#
loop_
_entity.id
_entity.type
_entity.pdbx_description
1 polymer ?
#
loop_
_entity_poly.entity_id
_entity_poly.type
_entity_poly.pdbx_seq_one_letter_code
_entity_poly.pdbx_strand_id
1 'polypeptide(L)'
;MSISLDGKYLTLGSKDGDICVVEVKKMEISHWSKRLHLGTSIASLEFCPSRKVVLTTSNQWGAMVTKLNVPADWKEWQIYLLLLGLFLASAVAFYIFFEKSDSFWNFPVSREQQTRRNIDSFLGDAQSADPNVFGPLDM
;
A
#
# COMPACT_ATOMS: atom_id res chain seq x y z
N MET A 1 -6.53 -22.78 -32.97
CA MET A 1 -7.09 -21.76 -32.04
C MET A 1 -7.71 -22.51 -30.89
N SER A 2 -7.54 -22.02 -29.66
CA SER A 2 -8.10 -22.65 -28.45
C SER A 2 -8.50 -21.57 -27.45
N ILE A 3 -9.46 -21.87 -26.58
CA ILE A 3 -9.93 -20.97 -25.53
C ILE A 3 -9.62 -21.58 -24.16
N SER A 4 -9.26 -20.74 -23.20
CA SER A 4 -9.03 -21.19 -21.83
C SER A 4 -10.34 -21.65 -21.18
N LEU A 5 -10.25 -22.53 -20.18
CA LEU A 5 -11.42 -23.08 -19.48
C LEU A 5 -12.29 -21.98 -18.82
N ASP A 6 -11.66 -20.90 -18.37
CA ASP A 6 -12.32 -19.73 -17.78
C ASP A 6 -12.87 -18.74 -18.83
N GLY A 7 -12.62 -18.98 -20.13
CA GLY A 7 -13.02 -18.09 -21.22
C GLY A 7 -12.29 -16.73 -21.25
N LYS A 8 -11.32 -16.51 -20.34
CA LYS A 8 -10.63 -15.21 -20.20
C LYS A 8 -9.57 -15.00 -21.27
N TYR A 9 -8.97 -16.10 -21.78
CA TYR A 9 -7.86 -16.06 -22.71
C TYR A 9 -8.15 -16.86 -23.97
N LEU A 10 -7.80 -16.28 -25.11
CA LEU A 10 -7.85 -16.91 -26.42
C LEU A 10 -6.41 -17.13 -26.90
N THR A 11 -6.07 -18.35 -27.32
CA THR A 11 -4.78 -18.62 -27.97
C THR A 11 -4.94 -18.87 -29.46
N LEU A 12 -4.00 -18.31 -30.21
CA LEU A 12 -3.88 -18.44 -31.65
C LEU A 12 -2.47 -18.95 -31.97
N GLY A 13 -2.40 -19.92 -32.86
CA GLY A 13 -1.15 -20.40 -33.44
C GLY A 13 -1.04 -19.89 -34.87
N SER A 14 0.15 -19.42 -35.24
CA SER A 14 0.52 -19.06 -36.61
C SER A 14 1.03 -20.28 -37.37
N LYS A 15 1.01 -20.20 -38.70
CA LYS A 15 1.66 -21.16 -39.59
C LYS A 15 3.18 -21.15 -39.44
N ASP A 16 3.75 -20.04 -38.97
CA ASP A 16 5.18 -19.87 -38.74
C ASP A 16 5.65 -20.44 -37.38
N GLY A 17 4.77 -21.12 -36.64
CA GLY A 17 5.10 -21.67 -35.33
C GLY A 17 5.14 -20.63 -34.20
N ASP A 18 4.60 -19.44 -34.44
CA ASP A 18 4.39 -18.40 -33.43
C ASP A 18 3.06 -18.63 -32.69
N ILE A 19 3.00 -18.23 -31.42
CA ILE A 19 1.79 -18.33 -30.59
C ILE A 19 1.50 -16.98 -29.97
N CYS A 20 0.24 -16.58 -29.99
CA CYS A 20 -0.23 -15.42 -29.27
C CYS A 20 -1.41 -15.78 -28.36
N VAL A 21 -1.45 -15.09 -27.22
CA VAL A 21 -2.49 -15.22 -26.21
C VAL A 21 -3.10 -13.84 -26.01
N VAL A 22 -4.40 -13.77 -26.17
CA VAL A 22 -5.19 -12.54 -26.09
C VAL A 22 -6.13 -12.62 -24.90
N GLU A 23 -6.14 -11.61 -24.06
CA GLU A 23 -7.17 -11.43 -23.02
C GLU A 23 -8.46 -10.98 -23.70
N VAL A 24 -9.50 -11.80 -23.65
CA VAL A 24 -10.77 -11.59 -24.38
C VAL A 24 -11.49 -10.33 -23.87
N LYS A 25 -11.40 -10.06 -22.57
CA LYS A 25 -12.12 -8.93 -21.94
C LYS A 25 -11.57 -7.57 -22.38
N LYS A 26 -10.25 -7.44 -22.52
CA LYS A 26 -9.59 -6.19 -22.91
C LYS A 26 -9.24 -6.12 -24.39
N MET A 27 -9.33 -7.26 -25.08
CA MET A 27 -8.85 -7.43 -26.44
C MET A 27 -7.36 -7.06 -26.60
N GLU A 28 -6.54 -7.42 -25.61
CA GLU A 28 -5.11 -7.11 -25.56
C GLU A 28 -4.26 -8.39 -25.62
N ILE A 29 -3.09 -8.30 -26.26
CA ILE A 29 -2.14 -9.41 -26.31
C ILE A 29 -1.45 -9.53 -24.96
N SER A 30 -1.83 -10.53 -24.17
CA SER A 30 -1.21 -10.79 -22.87
C SER A 30 0.14 -11.49 -22.99
N HIS A 31 0.31 -12.31 -24.03
CA HIS A 31 1.54 -13.07 -24.20
C HIS A 31 1.79 -13.38 -25.68
N TRP A 32 3.05 -13.22 -26.09
CA TRP A 32 3.50 -13.56 -27.43
C TRP A 32 4.75 -14.42 -27.33
N SER A 33 4.77 -15.55 -28.03
CA SER A 33 5.93 -16.43 -28.12
C SER A 33 6.29 -16.68 -29.57
N LYS A 34 7.52 -16.32 -29.93
CA LYS A 34 8.05 -16.50 -31.28
C LYS A 34 8.75 -17.85 -31.41
N ARG A 35 8.64 -18.46 -32.59
CA ARG A 35 9.44 -19.60 -33.05
C ARG A 35 9.37 -20.81 -32.13
N LEU A 36 8.18 -21.11 -31.61
CA LEU A 36 8.02 -22.29 -30.77
C LEU A 36 8.24 -23.58 -31.57
N HIS A 37 7.81 -23.58 -32.83
CA HIS A 37 8.00 -24.70 -33.75
C HIS A 37 8.90 -24.36 -34.95
N LEU A 38 9.90 -23.48 -34.77
CA LEU A 38 10.92 -23.10 -35.77
C LEU A 38 10.41 -22.88 -37.20
N GLY A 39 9.24 -22.26 -37.39
CA GLY A 39 8.67 -22.01 -38.72
C GLY A 39 7.67 -23.06 -39.22
N THR A 40 7.30 -24.05 -38.40
CA THR A 40 6.36 -25.11 -38.78
C THR A 40 4.96 -24.85 -38.21
N SER A 41 3.94 -25.23 -38.98
CA SER A 41 2.55 -24.96 -38.62
C SER A 41 2.14 -25.73 -37.38
N ILE A 42 1.50 -25.01 -36.46
CA ILE A 42 0.92 -25.61 -35.25
C ILE A 42 -0.32 -26.41 -35.66
N ALA A 43 -0.32 -27.70 -35.34
CA ALA A 43 -1.40 -28.64 -35.66
C ALA A 43 -2.48 -28.63 -34.57
N SER A 44 -2.07 -28.62 -33.30
CA SER A 44 -3.01 -28.52 -32.17
C SER A 44 -2.52 -27.57 -31.09
N LEU A 45 -3.48 -27.01 -30.37
CA LEU A 45 -3.29 -25.98 -29.35
C LEU A 45 -4.25 -26.26 -28.19
N GLU A 46 -3.73 -26.49 -27.00
CA GLU A 46 -4.53 -26.84 -25.83
C GLU A 46 -4.08 -26.09 -24.58
N PHE A 47 -5.03 -25.55 -23.84
CA PHE A 47 -4.76 -24.91 -22.56
C PHE A 47 -4.77 -25.94 -21.44
N CYS A 48 -3.81 -25.83 -20.52
CA CYS A 48 -3.90 -26.55 -19.27
C CYS A 48 -4.92 -25.86 -18.35
N PRO A 49 -5.97 -26.56 -17.86
CA PRO A 49 -6.99 -25.93 -17.02
C PRO A 49 -6.50 -25.58 -15.61
N SER A 50 -5.47 -26.27 -15.11
CA SER A 50 -4.95 -26.09 -13.75
C SER A 50 -3.69 -25.22 -13.68
N ARG A 51 -3.00 -25.01 -14.80
CA ARG A 51 -1.73 -24.29 -14.86
C ARG A 51 -1.75 -23.29 -16.02
N LYS A 52 -1.07 -22.15 -15.86
CA LYS A 52 -0.92 -21.12 -16.90
C LYS A 52 0.05 -21.56 -17.99
N VAL A 53 -0.32 -22.60 -18.71
CA VAL A 53 0.53 -23.33 -19.65
C VAL A 53 -0.30 -23.65 -20.89
N VAL A 54 0.32 -23.50 -22.06
CA VAL A 54 -0.25 -23.88 -23.35
C VAL A 54 0.57 -25.00 -23.92
N LEU A 55 -0.09 -26.10 -24.25
CA LEU A 55 0.47 -27.21 -25.00
C LEU A 55 0.27 -26.92 -26.49
N THR A 56 1.34 -27.02 -27.26
CA THR A 56 1.30 -26.83 -28.70
C THR A 56 1.92 -28.03 -29.37
N THR A 57 1.29 -28.57 -30.39
CA THR A 57 1.84 -29.70 -31.15
C THR A 57 2.04 -29.31 -32.61
N SER A 58 3.14 -29.77 -33.19
CA SER A 58 3.44 -29.68 -34.62
C SER A 58 3.64 -31.08 -35.17
N ASN A 59 3.25 -31.30 -36.42
CA ASN A 59 3.45 -32.56 -37.13
C ASN A 59 4.94 -32.90 -37.31
N GLN A 60 5.82 -31.91 -37.25
CA GLN A 60 7.25 -32.06 -37.53
C GLN A 60 8.13 -31.94 -36.27
N TRP A 61 7.69 -31.15 -35.28
CA TRP A 61 8.49 -30.81 -34.10
C TRP A 61 7.95 -31.37 -32.77
N GLY A 62 6.85 -32.12 -32.82
CA GLY A 62 6.27 -32.75 -31.65
C GLY A 62 5.53 -31.77 -30.73
N ALA A 63 5.42 -32.12 -29.45
CA ALA A 63 4.70 -31.35 -28.45
C ALA A 63 5.63 -30.42 -27.66
N MET A 64 5.27 -29.15 -27.54
CA MET A 64 6.00 -28.16 -26.77
C MET A 64 5.07 -27.48 -25.76
N VAL A 65 5.63 -27.26 -24.57
CA VAL A 65 4.92 -26.72 -23.41
C VAL A 65 5.40 -25.29 -23.19
N THR A 66 4.53 -24.31 -23.40
CA THR A 66 4.85 -22.89 -23.16
C THR A 66 4.22 -22.43 -21.86
N LYS A 67 5.05 -21.96 -20.93
CA LYS A 67 4.56 -21.26 -19.75
C LYS A 67 4.11 -19.85 -20.15
N LEU A 68 2.87 -19.51 -19.84
CA LEU A 68 2.32 -18.19 -20.12
C LEU A 68 2.84 -17.17 -19.11
N ASN A 69 3.38 -16.05 -19.60
CA ASN A 69 3.72 -14.89 -18.77
C ASN A 69 2.49 -14.03 -18.47
N VAL A 70 1.42 -14.66 -17.98
CA VAL A 70 0.24 -13.93 -17.50
C VAL A 70 0.50 -13.59 -16.04
N PRO A 71 0.34 -12.32 -15.61
CA PRO A 71 0.52 -11.95 -14.21
C PRO A 71 -0.28 -12.90 -13.32
N ALA A 72 0.33 -13.38 -12.25
CA ALA A 72 -0.36 -14.24 -11.30
C ALA A 72 -1.65 -13.52 -10.86
N ASP A 73 -2.80 -14.18 -10.99
CA ASP A 73 -4.03 -13.61 -10.46
C ASP A 73 -3.84 -13.65 -8.95
N TRP A 74 -3.61 -12.48 -8.34
CA TRP A 74 -3.51 -12.36 -6.89
C TRP A 74 -4.88 -12.72 -6.34
N LYS A 75 -4.94 -13.77 -5.54
CA LYS A 75 -6.19 -14.12 -4.88
C LYS A 75 -6.54 -12.98 -3.92
N GLU A 76 -7.81 -12.61 -3.86
CA GLU A 76 -8.28 -11.47 -3.05
C GLU A 76 -7.86 -11.59 -1.57
N TRP A 77 -7.80 -12.80 -1.01
CA TRP A 77 -7.30 -13.00 0.35
C TRP A 77 -5.82 -12.60 0.53
N GLN A 78 -4.99 -12.68 -0.50
CA GLN A 78 -3.58 -12.28 -0.44
C GLN A 78 -3.45 -10.76 -0.28
N ILE A 79 -4.31 -9.96 -0.92
CA ILE A 79 -4.29 -8.51 -0.73
C ILE A 79 -4.75 -8.14 0.68
N TYR A 80 -5.73 -8.85 1.23
CA TYR A 80 -6.16 -8.63 2.62
C TYR A 80 -5.08 -9.00 3.64
N LEU A 81 -4.32 -10.09 3.44
CA LEU A 81 -3.20 -10.42 4.32
C LEU A 81 -2.05 -9.41 4.24
N LEU A 82 -1.73 -8.93 3.03
CA LEU A 82 -0.72 -7.90 2.86
C LEU A 82 -1.15 -6.59 3.56
N LEU A 83 -2.43 -6.22 3.42
CA LEU A 83 -2.98 -5.05 4.08
C LEU A 83 -2.96 -5.19 5.61
N LEU A 84 -3.33 -6.37 6.13
CA LEU A 84 -3.26 -6.68 7.55
C LEU A 84 -1.81 -6.61 8.08
N GLY A 85 -0.85 -7.13 7.31
CA GLY A 85 0.57 -7.05 7.63
C GLY A 85 1.07 -5.59 7.69
N LEU A 86 0.67 -4.76 6.73
CA LEU A 86 1.01 -3.33 6.72
C LEU A 86 0.38 -2.59 7.90
N PHE A 87 -0.86 -2.91 8.26
CA PHE A 87 -1.54 -2.35 9.43
C PHE A 87 -0.82 -2.73 10.73
N LEU A 88 -0.47 -4.00 10.91
CA LEU A 88 0.29 -4.46 12.07
C LEU A 88 1.67 -3.81 12.15
N ALA A 89 2.38 -3.70 11.01
CA ALA A 89 3.65 -3.00 10.93
C ALA A 89 3.52 -1.51 11.33
N SER A 90 2.46 -0.84 10.89
CA SER A 90 2.15 0.53 11.31
C SER A 90 1.88 0.63 12.82
N ALA A 91 1.15 -0.32 13.40
CA ALA A 91 0.86 -0.34 14.83
C ALA A 91 2.14 -0.56 15.66
N VAL A 92 3.03 -1.46 15.22
CA VAL A 92 4.34 -1.67 15.84
C VAL A 92 5.22 -0.42 15.73
N ALA A 93 5.26 0.21 14.56
CA ALA A 93 6.00 1.46 14.37
C ALA A 93 5.47 2.57 15.28
N PHE A 94 4.14 2.68 15.40
CA PHE A 94 3.50 3.64 16.32
C PHE A 94 3.80 3.33 17.78
N TYR A 95 3.79 2.06 18.18
CA TYR A 95 4.15 1.62 19.52
C TYR A 95 5.61 1.97 19.87
N ILE A 96 6.55 1.67 18.96
CA ILE A 96 7.96 2.03 19.12
C ILE A 96 8.11 3.55 19.22
N PHE A 97 7.41 4.30 18.35
CA PHE A 97 7.43 5.76 18.39
C PHE A 97 6.89 6.26 19.73
N PHE A 98 5.76 5.74 20.20
CA PHE A 98 5.15 6.11 21.49
C PHE A 98 6.13 5.88 22.65
N GLU A 99 6.69 4.68 22.77
CA GLU A 99 7.61 4.33 23.87
C GLU A 99 8.95 5.09 23.79
N LYS A 100 9.43 5.40 22.59
CA LYS A 100 10.61 6.27 22.40
C LYS A 100 10.28 7.76 22.57
N SER A 101 9.03 8.17 22.36
CA SER A 101 8.60 9.57 22.41
C SER A 101 8.40 10.10 23.81
N ASP A 102 8.14 9.26 24.82
CA ASP A 102 8.13 9.69 26.23
C ASP A 102 9.49 10.26 26.66
N SER A 103 10.60 9.73 26.13
CA SER A 103 11.93 10.33 26.32
C SER A 103 12.10 11.67 25.58
N PHE A 104 11.39 11.85 24.47
CA PHE A 104 11.48 13.02 23.58
C PHE A 104 10.63 14.20 24.09
N TRP A 105 9.50 13.92 24.75
CA TRP A 105 8.61 14.92 25.37
C TRP A 105 8.90 15.12 26.86
N ASN A 106 10.17 14.99 27.30
CA ASN A 106 10.61 15.55 28.58
C ASN A 106 10.59 17.09 28.47
N PHE A 107 9.39 17.67 28.44
CA PHE A 107 9.22 19.10 28.55
C PHE A 107 9.84 19.52 29.89
N PRO A 108 10.83 20.44 29.90
CA PRO A 108 11.26 21.00 31.16
C PRO A 108 10.05 21.74 31.76
N VAL A 109 9.68 21.36 32.98
CA VAL A 109 8.78 22.13 33.85
C VAL A 109 9.50 23.44 34.20
N SER A 110 9.60 24.36 33.23
CA SER A 110 10.40 25.59 33.37
C SER A 110 9.82 26.72 32.51
N ARG A 111 8.68 27.29 32.94
CA ARG A 111 8.43 28.74 32.75
C ARG A 111 7.22 29.33 33.45
N GLU A 112 6.27 28.56 33.97
CA GLU A 112 5.07 29.15 34.60
C GLU A 112 5.22 29.46 36.10
N GLN A 113 6.23 28.93 36.78
CA GLN A 113 6.43 29.19 38.21
C GLN A 113 7.26 30.45 38.54
N GLN A 114 8.00 31.00 37.56
CA GLN A 114 8.78 32.23 37.77
C GLN A 114 7.96 33.52 37.55
N THR A 115 6.92 33.50 36.72
CA THR A 115 6.07 34.67 36.50
C THR A 115 5.16 34.94 37.70
N ARG A 116 4.71 33.89 38.41
CA ARG A 116 3.83 34.05 39.58
C ARG A 116 4.58 34.57 40.82
N ARG A 117 5.87 34.25 40.98
CA ARG A 117 6.68 34.74 42.10
C ARG A 117 7.12 36.21 41.96
N ASN A 118 7.29 36.71 40.73
CA ASN A 118 7.78 38.07 40.50
C ASN A 118 6.68 39.13 40.58
N ILE A 119 5.42 38.74 40.36
CA ILE A 119 4.26 39.64 40.47
C ILE A 119 3.95 39.95 41.95
N ASP A 120 4.06 38.96 42.84
CA ASP A 120 3.79 39.15 44.27
C ASP A 120 4.89 39.98 44.97
N SER A 121 6.13 40.01 44.45
CA SER A 121 7.21 40.83 45.03
C SER A 121 7.23 42.29 44.57
N PHE A 122 6.50 42.62 43.49
CA PHE A 122 6.45 43.99 42.95
C PHE A 122 5.20 44.77 43.38
N LEU A 123 4.22 44.09 43.98
CA LEU A 123 2.95 44.66 44.42
C LEU A 123 2.86 44.78 45.96
N GLY A 124 3.96 45.17 46.59
CA GLY A 124 4.10 45.13 48.04
C GLY A 124 4.98 46.23 48.60
N ASP A 125 4.83 47.46 48.12
CA ASP A 125 5.05 48.67 48.92
C ASP A 125 4.59 49.91 48.16
N ALA A 126 3.41 50.42 48.53
CA ALA A 126 2.93 51.75 48.12
C ALA A 126 1.97 52.31 49.18
N GLN A 127 2.60 52.93 50.19
CA GLN A 127 2.23 54.24 50.74
C GLN A 127 0.79 54.49 51.27
N SER A 128 0.73 54.60 52.59
CA SER A 128 0.24 55.80 53.32
C SER A 128 -0.44 56.91 52.50
N ALA A 129 -1.74 57.11 52.72
CA ALA A 129 -2.38 58.42 52.66
C ALA A 129 -3.75 58.39 53.39
N ASP A 130 -3.84 59.13 54.50
CA ASP A 130 -5.08 59.46 55.21
C ASP A 130 -6.11 60.11 54.28
N PRO A 131 -7.42 59.82 54.47
CA PRO A 131 -8.48 60.66 53.94
C PRO A 131 -9.23 61.38 55.07
N ASN A 132 -9.03 62.71 55.14
CA ASN A 132 -9.97 63.72 55.68
C ASN A 132 -10.10 63.75 57.23
N VAL A 133 -9.68 64.77 58.00
CA VAL A 133 -9.75 66.24 57.83
C VAL A 133 -11.13 66.72 57.34
N PHE A 134 -12.19 66.48 58.13
CA PHE A 134 -13.26 67.46 58.48
C PHE A 134 -14.41 66.79 59.26
N GLY A 135 -14.43 67.05 60.58
CA GLY A 135 -15.46 67.07 61.65
C GLY A 135 -16.77 66.22 61.64
N PRO A 136 -17.23 65.81 62.85
CA PRO A 136 -18.64 65.76 63.18
C PRO A 136 -19.11 67.04 63.91
N LEU A 137 -20.31 67.48 63.51
CA LEU A 137 -21.11 68.56 64.08
C LEU A 137 -21.45 68.34 65.57
N ASP A 138 -21.58 69.45 66.30
CA ASP A 138 -22.18 69.54 67.64
C ASP A 138 -23.52 68.78 67.74
N MET A 139 -23.61 67.88 68.73
CA MET A 139 -24.63 67.85 69.80
C MET A 139 -24.07 67.12 71.02
#